data_AF-A0A164VAV4-F1
#
_entry.id   AF-A0A164VAV4-F1
#
_cell.length_a   1.000
_cell.length_b   1.000
_cell.length_c   1.000
_cell.angle_alpha   90.00
_cell.angle_beta   90.00
_cell.angle_gamma   90.00
#
_symmetry.space_group_name_H-M   'P 1'
#
loop_
_entity.id
_entity.type
_entity.pdbx_description
1 polymer ?
#
loop_
_entity_poly.entity_id
_entity_poly.type
_entity_poly.pdbx_seq_one_letter_code
_entity_poly.pdbx_strand_id
1 'polypeptide(L)'
;MSFRFRWSYLCFIFAKVLLALSPNISHVLSKNVNPLNGKTLMIIPMSALVQYRFNDSAKLKKYMPRTARMQIDIIEWLALRNNFTYAILTTNETTLELPVTRNNKGSMSYLLDGTCDMVVSDLFMTSRRYRVVDMPYPWYQGPARFLIPVPDVRLNFAAVLKPFQFRVWIWLVVSLALVIATFKLIKHYQPPLPSTPDGLVARVSHKPIPYLYVFGLLLSQGGPVISQRKAIRVLAAIWCLAAFVLSQAYNSTLITYVIAPNENPLINSVLDIVNNPNIHLLVEKNMGMDVVISVITFTFTLIVGDQ
;
A
#
# COMPACT_ATOMS: atom_id res chain seq x y z
N MET A 1 9.11 -27.91 8.17
CA MET A 1 7.66 -28.13 7.91
C MET A 1 7.07 -28.80 9.15
N SER A 2 6.59 -28.02 10.13
CA SER A 2 6.08 -28.54 11.40
C SER A 2 4.55 -28.68 11.36
N PHE A 3 4.05 -29.91 11.31
CA PHE A 3 2.62 -30.21 11.41
C PHE A 3 2.15 -29.96 12.86
N ARG A 4 1.50 -28.82 13.12
CA ARG A 4 0.73 -28.60 14.36
C ARG A 4 -0.69 -29.13 14.16
N PHE A 5 -0.95 -30.30 14.71
CA PHE A 5 -2.25 -30.97 14.73
C PHE A 5 -3.25 -30.15 15.58
N ARG A 6 -4.24 -29.50 14.94
CA ARG A 6 -5.25 -28.67 15.64
C ARG A 6 -6.36 -29.56 16.21
N TRP A 7 -6.27 -29.87 17.49
CA TRP A 7 -7.29 -30.56 18.30
C TRP A 7 -8.70 -29.96 18.18
N SER A 8 -8.82 -28.67 17.85
CA SER A 8 -10.10 -27.99 17.64
C SER A 8 -10.98 -28.61 16.55
N TYR A 9 -10.38 -29.17 15.49
CA TYR A 9 -11.14 -29.82 14.41
C TYR A 9 -11.73 -31.16 14.84
N LEU A 10 -10.98 -31.94 15.62
CA LEU A 10 -11.45 -33.21 16.18
C LEU A 10 -12.57 -32.98 17.20
N CYS A 11 -12.46 -31.97 18.07
CA CYS A 11 -13.55 -31.60 18.98
C CYS A 11 -14.82 -31.17 18.23
N PHE A 12 -14.71 -30.45 17.11
CA PHE A 12 -15.86 -30.08 16.29
C PHE A 12 -16.53 -31.28 15.61
N ILE A 13 -15.74 -32.24 15.15
CA ILE A 13 -16.25 -33.49 14.55
C ILE A 13 -16.90 -34.35 15.63
N PHE A 14 -16.26 -34.49 16.80
CA PHE A 14 -16.81 -35.25 17.93
C PHE A 14 -18.11 -34.63 18.45
N ALA A 15 -18.18 -33.30 18.54
CA ALA A 15 -19.41 -32.58 18.90
C ALA A 15 -20.53 -32.79 17.86
N LYS A 16 -20.20 -32.78 16.56
CA LYS A 16 -21.18 -33.10 15.50
C LYS A 16 -21.66 -34.55 15.56
N VAL A 17 -20.78 -35.50 15.87
CA VAL A 17 -21.12 -36.93 16.01
C VAL A 17 -21.97 -37.16 17.26
N LEU A 18 -21.63 -36.53 18.40
CA LEU A 18 -22.46 -36.58 19.61
C LEU A 18 -23.83 -35.93 19.42
N LEU A 19 -23.91 -34.84 18.66
CA LEU A 19 -25.18 -34.20 18.29
C LEU A 19 -26.00 -35.06 17.32
N ALA A 20 -25.36 -35.82 16.43
CA ALA A 20 -26.03 -36.74 15.51
C ALA A 20 -26.58 -38.00 16.20
N LEU A 21 -26.01 -38.40 17.34
CA LEU A 21 -26.40 -39.60 18.09
C LEU A 21 -27.55 -39.34 19.09
N SER A 22 -28.03 -38.10 19.24
CA SER A 22 -29.17 -37.78 20.11
C SER A 22 -30.49 -37.74 19.31
N PRO A 23 -31.36 -38.77 19.38
CA PRO A 23 -32.63 -38.80 18.67
C PRO A 23 -33.64 -37.74 19.15
N ASN A 24 -33.38 -37.06 20.27
CA ASN A 24 -34.25 -35.99 20.79
C ASN A 24 -33.93 -34.59 20.21
N ILE A 25 -32.76 -34.37 19.62
CA ILE A 25 -32.40 -33.06 19.02
C ILE A 25 -32.76 -33.01 17.53
N SER A 26 -32.80 -34.14 16.83
CA SER A 26 -33.26 -34.22 15.44
C SER A 26 -34.70 -33.71 15.29
N HIS A 27 -35.55 -33.88 16.30
CA HIS A 27 -36.93 -33.38 16.32
C HIS A 27 -37.05 -31.87 16.60
N VAL A 28 -36.00 -31.24 17.16
CA VAL A 28 -35.89 -29.78 17.36
C VAL A 28 -35.26 -29.12 16.12
N LEU A 29 -34.32 -29.79 15.46
CA LEU A 29 -33.70 -29.33 14.20
C LEU A 29 -34.62 -29.53 12.98
N SER A 30 -35.51 -30.53 12.99
CA SER A 30 -36.48 -30.76 11.90
C SER A 30 -37.59 -29.73 11.84
N LYS A 31 -37.73 -28.89 12.88
CA LYS A 31 -38.68 -27.77 12.93
C LYS A 31 -38.12 -26.45 12.36
N ASN A 32 -36.92 -26.45 11.77
CA ASN A 32 -36.48 -25.35 10.91
C ASN A 32 -37.14 -25.49 9.53
N VAL A 33 -38.45 -25.26 9.49
CA VAL A 33 -39.12 -24.90 8.24
C VAL A 33 -38.45 -23.62 7.79
N ASN A 34 -37.65 -23.69 6.73
CA ASN A 34 -36.97 -22.52 6.20
C ASN A 34 -38.03 -21.46 5.85
N PRO A 35 -38.12 -20.33 6.58
CA PRO A 35 -39.22 -19.39 6.45
C PRO A 35 -39.23 -18.65 5.10
N LEU A 36 -38.16 -18.80 4.33
CA LEU A 36 -37.96 -18.20 3.00
C LEU A 36 -38.30 -19.17 1.87
N ASN A 37 -38.52 -20.46 2.17
CA ASN A 37 -38.75 -21.47 1.14
C ASN A 37 -39.97 -21.13 0.27
N GLY A 38 -39.78 -21.01 -1.04
CA GLY A 38 -40.81 -20.68 -2.02
C GLY A 38 -41.26 -19.22 -2.04
N LYS A 39 -40.68 -18.33 -1.23
CA LYS A 39 -41.00 -16.89 -1.25
C LYS A 39 -40.22 -16.17 -2.35
N THR A 40 -40.82 -15.11 -2.88
CA THR A 40 -40.14 -14.16 -3.77
C THR A 40 -39.80 -12.89 -3.02
N LEU A 41 -38.52 -12.59 -2.83
CA LEU A 41 -38.05 -11.39 -2.13
C LEU A 41 -37.79 -10.25 -3.12
N MET A 42 -38.22 -9.04 -2.79
CA MET A 42 -37.84 -7.83 -3.53
C MET A 42 -36.55 -7.24 -2.97
N ILE A 43 -35.56 -7.08 -3.83
CA ILE A 43 -34.20 -6.70 -3.44
C ILE A 43 -33.75 -5.44 -4.19
N ILE A 44 -33.17 -4.48 -3.46
CA ILE A 44 -32.52 -3.30 -4.06
C ILE A 44 -30.99 -3.45 -3.94
N PRO A 45 -30.28 -3.69 -5.06
CA PRO A 45 -28.83 -3.60 -5.12
C PRO A 45 -28.40 -2.15 -5.38
N MET A 46 -27.65 -1.57 -4.46
CA MET A 46 -27.33 -0.13 -4.46
C MET A 46 -26.41 0.31 -5.61
N SER A 47 -25.74 -0.64 -6.26
CA SER A 47 -24.76 -0.37 -7.30
C SER A 47 -25.29 -0.53 -8.73
N ALA A 48 -26.60 -0.68 -8.90
CA ALA A 48 -27.24 -0.80 -10.21
C ALA A 48 -27.91 0.52 -10.64
N LEU A 49 -27.13 1.42 -11.27
CA LEU A 49 -27.68 2.48 -12.12
C LEU A 49 -28.22 1.86 -13.42
N VAL A 50 -29.27 1.06 -13.37
CA VAL A 50 -29.90 0.51 -14.59
C VAL A 50 -31.42 0.50 -14.43
N GLN A 51 -32.10 1.28 -15.28
CA GLN A 51 -33.53 1.62 -15.19
C GLN A 51 -34.49 0.51 -15.68
N TYR A 52 -34.28 -0.75 -15.32
CA TYR A 52 -35.19 -1.82 -15.74
C TYR A 52 -35.41 -2.88 -14.66
N ARG A 53 -36.67 -3.34 -14.53
CA ARG A 53 -37.02 -4.56 -13.81
C ARG A 53 -36.46 -5.73 -14.58
N PHE A 54 -35.35 -6.28 -14.12
CA PHE A 54 -34.80 -7.51 -14.68
C PHE A 54 -35.34 -8.71 -13.91
N ASN A 55 -36.04 -9.60 -14.60
CA ASN A 55 -36.29 -10.95 -14.10
C ASN A 55 -35.04 -11.85 -14.27
N ASP A 56 -34.03 -11.39 -15.02
CA ASP A 56 -32.83 -12.15 -15.35
C ASP A 56 -31.58 -11.48 -14.74
N SER A 57 -30.99 -12.16 -13.75
CA SER A 57 -29.78 -11.74 -13.04
C SER A 57 -28.57 -11.66 -13.97
N ALA A 58 -28.48 -12.49 -15.01
CA ALA A 58 -27.36 -12.52 -15.94
C ALA A 58 -27.31 -11.26 -16.81
N LYS A 59 -28.48 -10.76 -17.23
CA LYS A 59 -28.59 -9.51 -18.00
C LYS A 59 -28.16 -8.31 -17.17
N LEU A 60 -28.54 -8.25 -15.89
CA LEU A 60 -28.12 -7.18 -14.98
C LEU A 60 -26.60 -7.22 -14.71
N LYS A 61 -26.01 -8.40 -14.49
CA LYS A 61 -24.55 -8.58 -14.27
C LYS A 61 -23.69 -8.02 -15.40
N LYS A 62 -24.21 -7.94 -16.63
CA LYS A 62 -23.50 -7.36 -17.80
C LYS A 62 -23.28 -5.85 -17.67
N TYR A 63 -24.20 -5.13 -17.03
CA TYR A 63 -24.18 -3.67 -16.92
C TYR A 63 -23.63 -3.17 -15.58
N MET A 64 -23.24 -4.08 -14.70
CA MET A 64 -22.77 -3.76 -13.36
C MET A 64 -21.23 -3.79 -13.24
N PRO A 65 -20.62 -2.83 -12.50
CA PRO A 65 -19.21 -2.89 -12.16
C PRO A 65 -18.89 -4.15 -11.34
N ARG A 66 -17.62 -4.60 -11.32
CA ARG A 66 -17.25 -5.87 -10.64
C ARG A 66 -17.66 -5.91 -9.16
N THR A 67 -17.58 -4.79 -8.45
CA THR A 67 -17.98 -4.68 -7.04
C THR A 67 -19.49 -4.88 -6.84
N ALA A 68 -20.29 -4.35 -7.75
CA ALA A 68 -21.74 -4.52 -7.78
C ALA A 68 -22.18 -5.98 -8.02
N ARG A 69 -21.42 -6.69 -8.84
CA ARG A 69 -21.70 -8.10 -9.16
C ARG A 69 -21.60 -9.01 -7.93
N MET A 70 -20.69 -8.71 -7.02
CA MET A 70 -20.52 -9.47 -5.77
C MET A 70 -21.81 -9.53 -4.95
N GLN A 71 -22.56 -8.42 -4.89
CA GLN A 71 -23.83 -8.35 -4.16
C GLN A 71 -24.86 -9.35 -4.73
N ILE A 72 -24.96 -9.44 -6.06
CA ILE A 72 -25.87 -10.37 -6.73
C ILE A 72 -25.41 -11.81 -6.59
N ASP A 73 -24.10 -12.08 -6.69
CA ASP A 73 -23.54 -13.42 -6.53
C ASP A 73 -23.81 -13.98 -5.11
N ILE A 74 -23.73 -13.13 -4.08
CA ILE A 74 -24.07 -13.48 -2.69
C ILE A 74 -25.56 -13.85 -2.59
N ILE A 75 -26.44 -13.04 -3.17
CA ILE A 75 -27.89 -13.28 -3.12
C ILE A 75 -28.28 -14.53 -3.91
N GLU A 76 -27.67 -14.78 -5.06
CA GLU A 76 -27.88 -15.99 -5.84
C GLU A 76 -27.47 -17.24 -5.06
N TRP A 77 -26.33 -17.18 -4.35
CA TRP A 77 -25.91 -18.26 -3.46
C TRP A 77 -26.89 -18.46 -2.28
N LEU A 78 -27.38 -17.38 -1.68
CA LEU A 78 -28.37 -17.45 -0.59
C LEU A 78 -29.73 -17.99 -1.08
N ALA A 79 -30.15 -17.61 -2.29
CA ALA A 79 -31.37 -18.07 -2.94
C ALA A 79 -31.33 -19.57 -3.18
N LEU A 80 -30.22 -20.09 -3.73
CA LEU A 80 -29.99 -21.52 -3.92
C LEU A 80 -29.99 -22.28 -2.59
N ARG A 81 -29.33 -21.74 -1.55
CA ARG A 81 -29.23 -22.39 -0.25
C ARG A 81 -30.56 -22.42 0.52
N ASN A 82 -31.38 -21.38 0.39
CA ASN A 82 -32.61 -21.22 1.16
C ASN A 82 -33.88 -21.46 0.35
N ASN A 83 -33.74 -21.84 -0.93
CA ASN A 83 -34.81 -22.13 -1.86
C ASN A 83 -35.86 -20.99 -1.97
N PHE A 84 -35.38 -19.75 -2.09
CA PHE A 84 -36.23 -18.58 -2.37
C PHE A 84 -35.91 -18.02 -3.76
N THR A 85 -36.87 -17.32 -4.35
CA THR A 85 -36.68 -16.54 -5.57
C THR A 85 -36.55 -15.06 -5.23
N TYR A 86 -35.92 -14.26 -6.08
CA TYR A 86 -35.82 -12.83 -5.84
C TYR A 86 -36.12 -12.02 -7.10
N ALA A 87 -36.65 -10.82 -6.91
CA ALA A 87 -36.87 -9.84 -7.95
C ALA A 87 -36.08 -8.57 -7.60
N ILE A 88 -35.42 -7.99 -8.60
CA ILE A 88 -34.60 -6.81 -8.41
C ILE A 88 -35.44 -5.56 -8.66
N LEU A 89 -35.50 -4.69 -7.65
CA LEU A 89 -36.08 -3.35 -7.73
C LEU A 89 -34.94 -2.34 -7.93
N THR A 90 -35.00 -1.57 -9.00
CA THR A 90 -34.00 -0.54 -9.31
C THR A 90 -34.54 0.83 -8.92
N THR A 91 -33.72 1.62 -8.25
CA THR A 91 -34.06 2.98 -7.82
C THR A 91 -33.30 3.99 -8.66
N ASN A 92 -33.95 5.11 -9.00
CA ASN A 92 -33.27 6.24 -9.65
C ASN A 92 -32.47 7.09 -8.65
N GLU A 93 -32.65 6.86 -7.35
CA GLU A 93 -31.97 7.60 -6.30
C GLU A 93 -30.63 6.95 -5.94
N THR A 94 -29.58 7.76 -5.87
CA THR A 94 -28.24 7.36 -5.43
C THR A 94 -28.04 7.52 -3.92
N THR A 95 -29.03 8.08 -3.22
CA THR A 95 -28.92 8.40 -1.79
C THR A 95 -29.26 7.20 -0.92
N LEU A 96 -28.47 7.03 0.14
CA LEU A 96 -28.61 5.93 1.09
C LEU A 96 -29.57 6.24 2.22
N GLU A 97 -29.50 7.48 2.69
CA GLU A 97 -30.37 8.02 3.73
C GLU A 97 -30.98 9.34 3.25
N LEU A 98 -32.14 9.67 3.84
CA LEU A 98 -32.82 10.94 3.63
C LEU A 98 -31.84 12.12 3.80
N PRO A 99 -31.71 13.05 2.83
CA PRO A 99 -31.45 14.42 3.20
C PRO A 99 -32.65 14.94 4.02
N VAL A 100 -32.42 15.92 4.88
CA VAL A 100 -33.38 16.56 5.81
C VAL A 100 -34.68 17.09 5.14
N THR A 101 -34.85 16.95 3.83
CA THR A 101 -35.99 17.43 3.05
C THR A 101 -36.89 16.28 2.59
N ARG A 102 -38.18 16.40 2.91
CA ARG A 102 -39.30 15.44 2.75
C ARG A 102 -39.50 14.79 1.34
N ASN A 103 -38.74 15.19 0.32
CA ASN A 103 -39.02 14.87 -1.09
C ASN A 103 -38.03 13.91 -1.79
N ASN A 104 -36.89 13.55 -1.19
CA ASN A 104 -35.95 12.58 -1.79
C ASN A 104 -35.89 11.30 -0.94
N LYS A 105 -36.34 10.18 -1.50
CA LYS A 105 -36.49 8.89 -0.83
C LYS A 105 -35.25 8.01 -1.07
N GLY A 106 -34.29 8.05 -0.15
CA GLY A 106 -33.12 7.17 -0.20
C GLY A 106 -33.47 5.68 -0.16
N SER A 107 -32.57 4.79 -0.58
CA SER A 107 -32.82 3.34 -0.67
C SER A 107 -33.35 2.70 0.62
N MET A 108 -32.94 3.21 1.79
CA MET A 108 -33.44 2.78 3.10
C MET A 108 -34.94 3.07 3.31
N SER A 109 -35.47 4.12 2.69
CA SER A 109 -36.90 4.45 2.81
C SER A 109 -37.79 3.40 2.16
N TYR A 110 -37.34 2.76 1.08
CA TYR A 110 -38.07 1.65 0.43
C TYR A 110 -38.18 0.41 1.34
N LEU A 111 -37.17 0.18 2.18
CA LEU A 111 -37.19 -0.88 3.19
C LEU A 111 -38.16 -0.56 4.33
N LEU A 112 -38.18 0.71 4.79
CA LEU A 112 -39.08 1.17 5.85
C LEU A 112 -40.55 1.24 5.40
N ASP A 113 -40.79 1.62 4.14
CA ASP A 113 -42.12 1.67 3.52
C ASP A 113 -42.66 0.27 3.19
N GLY A 114 -41.87 -0.80 3.38
CA GLY A 114 -42.25 -2.19 3.07
C GLY A 114 -42.34 -2.51 1.57
N THR A 115 -41.84 -1.61 0.71
CA THR A 115 -41.81 -1.81 -0.75
C THR A 115 -40.69 -2.74 -1.22
N CYS A 116 -39.70 -2.97 -0.37
CA CYS A 116 -38.57 -3.86 -0.59
C CYS A 116 -38.34 -4.70 0.66
N ASP A 117 -38.01 -5.98 0.50
CA ASP A 117 -37.78 -6.91 1.61
C ASP A 117 -36.32 -6.89 2.08
N MET A 118 -35.37 -6.52 1.20
CA MET A 118 -33.94 -6.52 1.51
C MET A 118 -33.16 -5.49 0.67
N VAL A 119 -32.38 -4.66 1.34
CA VAL A 119 -31.39 -3.80 0.67
C VAL A 119 -30.02 -4.44 0.75
N VAL A 120 -29.38 -4.62 -0.41
CA VAL A 120 -28.03 -5.21 -0.50
C VAL A 120 -27.08 -4.12 -0.95
N SER A 121 -26.28 -3.65 0.00
CA SER A 121 -25.31 -2.56 -0.21
C SER A 121 -24.15 -2.68 0.77
N ASP A 122 -23.07 -1.97 0.46
CA ASP A 122 -21.99 -1.60 1.38
C ASP A 122 -22.44 -0.57 2.42
N LEU A 123 -23.22 -1.02 3.40
CA LEU A 123 -23.70 -0.19 4.50
C LEU A 123 -22.70 -0.19 5.66
N PHE A 124 -22.27 0.99 6.08
CA PHE A 124 -21.63 1.14 7.39
C PHE A 124 -22.62 0.85 8.51
N MET A 125 -22.19 0.02 9.46
CA MET A 125 -22.94 -0.26 10.67
C MET A 125 -22.89 0.95 11.60
N THR A 126 -24.02 1.65 11.76
CA THR A 126 -24.16 2.76 12.70
C THR A 126 -25.27 2.46 13.70
N SER A 127 -25.16 3.02 14.91
CA SER A 127 -26.16 2.84 15.97
C SER A 127 -27.55 3.32 15.55
N ARG A 128 -27.63 4.38 14.73
CA ARG A 128 -28.89 4.90 14.19
C ARG A 128 -29.58 3.89 13.26
N ARG A 129 -28.84 3.21 12.39
CA ARG A 129 -29.39 2.18 11.50
C ARG A 129 -29.87 0.96 12.27
N TYR A 130 -29.10 0.51 13.27
CA TYR A 130 -29.51 -0.63 14.11
C TYR A 130 -30.81 -0.44 14.89
N ARG A 131 -31.25 0.81 15.10
CA ARG A 131 -32.52 1.10 15.77
C ARG A 131 -33.73 0.98 14.85
N VAL A 132 -33.54 1.03 13.53
CA VAL A 132 -34.63 1.07 12.54
C VAL A 132 -34.65 -0.14 11.62
N VAL A 133 -33.51 -0.82 11.43
CA VAL A 133 -33.41 -1.98 10.55
C VAL A 133 -32.54 -3.06 11.17
N ASP A 134 -32.93 -4.32 10.96
CA ASP A 134 -32.14 -5.48 11.32
C ASP A 134 -31.02 -5.69 10.31
N MET A 135 -29.77 -5.57 10.76
CA MET A 135 -28.59 -5.80 9.93
C MET A 135 -27.87 -7.09 10.38
N PRO A 136 -27.46 -7.96 9.44
CA PRO A 136 -26.68 -9.13 9.77
C PRO A 136 -25.30 -8.74 10.31
N TYR A 137 -24.61 -9.72 10.91
CA TYR A 137 -23.21 -9.54 11.28
C TYR A 137 -22.38 -9.16 10.04
N PRO A 138 -21.44 -8.19 10.15
CA PRO A 138 -20.69 -7.69 9.01
C PRO A 138 -19.87 -8.81 8.39
N TRP A 139 -20.08 -9.03 7.09
CA TRP A 139 -19.34 -10.01 6.30
C TRP A 139 -17.99 -9.48 5.80
N TYR A 140 -17.80 -8.15 5.84
CA TYR A 140 -16.54 -7.47 5.55
C TYR A 140 -16.22 -6.47 6.66
N GLN A 141 -14.99 -6.53 7.15
CA GLN A 141 -14.43 -5.55 8.08
C GLN A 141 -13.12 -5.03 7.49
N GLY A 142 -13.05 -3.73 7.30
CA GLY A 142 -11.86 -3.08 6.75
C GLY A 142 -11.73 -1.66 7.31
N PRO A 143 -10.50 -1.13 7.41
CA PRO A 143 -10.30 0.25 7.80
C PRO A 143 -10.75 1.19 6.69
N ALA A 144 -11.27 2.37 7.06
CA ALA A 144 -11.40 3.48 6.12
C ALA A 144 -10.00 3.91 5.65
N ARG A 145 -9.87 4.22 4.36
CA ARG A 145 -8.60 4.64 3.74
C ARG A 145 -8.83 5.91 2.96
N PHE A 146 -7.85 6.79 2.98
CA PHE A 146 -7.82 7.96 2.11
C PHE A 146 -7.17 7.59 0.79
N LEU A 147 -7.74 8.10 -0.29
CA LEU A 147 -7.10 8.08 -1.60
C LEU A 147 -6.45 9.44 -1.82
N ILE A 148 -5.13 9.43 -2.01
CA ILE A 148 -4.33 10.64 -2.20
C ILE A 148 -3.70 10.55 -3.60
N PRO A 149 -3.69 11.64 -4.38
CA PRO A 149 -2.99 11.65 -5.66
C PRO A 149 -1.50 11.39 -5.46
N VAL A 150 -0.90 10.63 -6.38
CA VAL A 150 0.54 10.41 -6.39
C VAL A 150 1.22 11.75 -6.69
N PRO A 151 2.19 12.21 -5.89
CA PRO A 151 2.90 13.45 -6.13
C PRO A 151 3.67 13.40 -7.46
N ASP A 152 3.74 14.55 -8.15
CA ASP A 152 4.48 14.67 -9.41
C ASP A 152 5.99 14.45 -9.18
N VAL A 153 6.57 13.55 -9.98
CA VAL A 153 8.00 13.27 -9.95
C VAL A 153 8.77 14.47 -10.52
N ARG A 154 9.28 15.34 -9.65
CA ARG A 154 10.14 16.46 -10.07
C ARG A 154 11.58 15.98 -10.19
N LEU A 155 12.19 16.22 -11.35
CA LEU A 155 13.62 15.94 -11.58
C LEU A 155 14.46 16.77 -10.61
N ASN A 156 14.98 16.13 -9.58
CA ASN A 156 15.85 16.77 -8.61
C ASN A 156 17.30 16.35 -8.86
N PHE A 157 18.08 17.19 -9.55
CA PHE A 157 19.51 16.95 -9.78
C PHE A 157 20.30 16.82 -8.46
N ALA A 158 19.81 17.41 -7.37
CA ALA A 158 20.40 17.22 -6.05
C ALA A 158 20.27 15.77 -5.54
N ALA A 159 19.41 14.93 -6.12
CA ALA A 159 19.28 13.52 -5.77
C ALA A 159 20.56 12.73 -6.06
N VAL A 160 21.39 13.16 -7.01
CA VAL A 160 22.70 12.53 -7.29
C VAL A 160 23.68 12.75 -6.14
N LEU A 161 23.58 13.87 -5.42
CA LEU A 161 24.47 14.18 -4.29
C LEU A 161 23.95 13.68 -2.94
N LYS A 162 22.66 13.28 -2.85
CA LYS A 162 22.02 12.73 -1.64
C LYS A 162 22.61 11.42 -1.08
N PRO A 163 23.21 10.49 -1.87
CA PRO A 163 23.68 9.21 -1.33
C PRO A 163 24.70 9.36 -0.20
N PHE A 164 25.53 10.40 -0.26
CA PHE A 164 26.47 10.73 0.80
C PHE A 164 26.08 12.02 1.50
N GLN A 165 26.15 12.00 2.84
CA GLN A 165 26.04 13.21 3.63
C GLN A 165 27.16 14.19 3.25
N PHE A 166 26.88 15.49 3.33
CA PHE A 166 27.85 16.54 3.04
C PHE A 166 29.19 16.35 3.78
N ARG A 167 29.14 15.86 5.03
CA ARG A 167 30.33 15.55 5.82
C ARG A 167 31.22 14.47 5.18
N VAL A 168 30.63 13.45 4.58
CA VAL A 168 31.36 12.36 3.90
C VAL A 168 32.07 12.89 2.64
N TRP A 169 31.43 13.80 1.90
CA TRP A 169 32.06 14.48 0.77
C TRP A 169 33.31 15.26 1.17
N ILE A 170 33.28 15.98 2.30
CA ILE A 170 34.45 16.67 2.84
C ILE A 170 35.57 15.67 3.15
N TRP A 171 35.26 14.59 3.87
CA TRP A 171 36.25 13.55 4.19
C TRP A 171 36.81 12.84 2.96
N LEU A 172 36.02 12.70 1.89
CA LEU A 172 36.48 12.17 0.61
C LEU A 172 37.54 13.09 -0.01
N VAL A 173 37.28 14.40 -0.07
CA VAL A 173 38.26 15.38 -0.58
C VAL A 173 39.53 15.40 0.26
N VAL A 174 39.40 15.38 1.59
CA VAL A 174 40.55 15.35 2.52
C VAL A 174 41.37 14.07 2.35
N SER A 175 40.73 12.90 2.26
CA SER A 175 41.43 11.63 2.06
C SER A 175 42.15 11.57 0.71
N LEU A 176 41.54 12.09 -0.36
CA LEU A 176 42.16 12.21 -1.67
C LEU A 176 43.41 13.09 -1.62
N ALA A 177 43.33 14.26 -0.97
CA ALA A 177 44.47 15.16 -0.79
C ALA A 177 45.61 14.50 0.02
N LEU A 178 45.28 13.75 1.07
CA LEU A 178 46.25 13.03 1.89
C LEU A 178 46.97 11.93 1.10
N VAL A 179 46.23 11.13 0.33
CA VAL A 179 46.83 10.06 -0.50
C VAL A 179 47.75 10.66 -1.56
N ILE A 180 47.34 11.73 -2.23
CA ILE A 180 48.20 12.48 -3.16
C ILE A 180 49.47 12.98 -2.47
N ALA A 181 49.35 13.56 -1.28
CA ALA A 181 50.50 14.07 -0.51
C ALA A 181 51.47 12.94 -0.16
N THR A 182 50.97 11.77 0.25
CA THR A 182 51.81 10.60 0.54
C THR A 182 52.51 10.07 -0.72
N PHE A 183 51.84 10.02 -1.89
CA PHE A 183 52.50 9.67 -3.16
C PHE A 183 53.62 10.66 -3.51
N LYS A 184 53.42 11.96 -3.29
CA LYS A 184 54.46 12.98 -3.50
C LYS A 184 55.62 12.82 -2.54
N LEU A 185 55.33 12.58 -1.26
CA LEU A 185 56.33 12.41 -0.21
C LEU A 185 57.21 11.19 -0.48
N ILE A 186 56.59 10.04 -0.77
CA ILE A 186 57.32 8.80 -1.13
C ILE A 186 58.19 9.03 -2.36
N LYS A 187 57.71 9.77 -3.37
CA LYS A 187 58.50 10.10 -4.55
C LYS A 187 59.68 11.03 -4.24
N HIS A 188 59.51 11.97 -3.32
CA HIS A 188 60.52 12.98 -2.96
C HIS A 188 61.68 12.40 -2.14
N TYR A 189 61.38 11.58 -1.13
CA TYR A 189 62.40 11.00 -0.23
C TYR A 189 63.10 9.75 -0.78
N GLN A 190 62.69 9.27 -1.95
CA GLN A 190 63.31 8.08 -2.55
C GLN A 190 64.37 8.48 -3.58
N PRO A 191 65.61 7.98 -3.46
CA PRO A 191 66.69 8.29 -4.40
C PRO A 191 66.33 7.89 -5.84
N PRO A 192 66.88 8.59 -6.86
CA PRO A 192 66.69 8.21 -8.25
C PRO A 192 67.12 6.76 -8.45
N LEU A 193 66.30 5.98 -9.18
CA LEU A 193 66.67 4.60 -9.53
C LEU A 193 67.99 4.64 -10.33
N PRO A 194 68.96 3.75 -10.05
CA PRO A 194 70.17 3.65 -10.87
C PRO A 194 69.76 3.39 -12.32
N SER A 195 70.31 4.19 -13.24
CA SER A 195 70.09 4.05 -14.67
C SER A 195 70.75 2.75 -15.13
N THR A 196 69.97 1.72 -15.45
CA THR A 196 70.48 0.57 -16.18
C THR A 196 70.86 0.98 -17.61
N PRO A 197 71.97 0.47 -18.19
CA PRO A 197 72.47 0.93 -19.49
C PRO A 197 71.59 0.57 -20.70
N ASP A 198 70.59 -0.29 -20.52
CA ASP A 198 69.68 -0.70 -21.60
C ASP A 198 68.56 0.33 -21.80
N GLY A 199 68.91 1.38 -22.53
CA GLY A 199 68.13 2.58 -22.83
C GLY A 199 66.88 2.41 -23.71
N LEU A 200 66.12 1.33 -23.58
CA LEU A 200 64.87 1.12 -24.34
C LEU A 200 63.58 1.18 -23.51
N VAL A 201 63.63 1.06 -22.18
CA VAL A 201 62.42 1.14 -21.34
C VAL A 201 62.19 2.55 -20.79
N ALA A 202 63.14 3.46 -20.97
CA ALA A 202 63.10 4.81 -20.39
C ALA A 202 62.36 5.86 -21.25
N ARG A 203 61.92 5.54 -22.49
CA ARG A 203 61.45 6.55 -23.45
C ARG A 203 59.94 6.60 -23.73
N VAL A 204 59.11 5.75 -23.11
CA VAL A 204 57.64 5.91 -23.18
C VAL A 204 57.06 5.78 -21.79
N SER A 205 57.30 6.78 -20.95
CA SER A 205 56.50 6.94 -19.75
C SER A 205 56.09 8.39 -19.65
N HIS A 206 55.02 8.72 -20.39
CA HIS A 206 54.12 9.79 -19.97
C HIS A 206 53.72 9.46 -18.54
N LYS A 207 54.48 9.96 -17.55
CA LYS A 207 54.24 9.72 -16.13
C LYS A 207 52.82 10.23 -15.88
N PRO A 208 51.81 9.37 -15.62
CA PRO A 208 50.51 9.89 -15.26
C PRO A 208 50.73 10.73 -14.01
N ILE A 209 50.26 11.97 -14.07
CA ILE A 209 50.27 12.89 -12.95
C ILE A 209 49.65 12.12 -11.76
N PRO A 210 50.33 12.00 -10.60
CA PRO A 210 49.89 11.11 -9.51
C PRO A 210 48.46 11.40 -9.05
N TYR A 211 48.01 12.65 -9.21
CA TYR A 211 46.65 13.11 -8.99
C TYR A 211 45.61 12.45 -9.91
N LEU A 212 45.89 12.36 -11.22
CA LEU A 212 44.98 11.74 -12.20
C LEU A 212 44.86 10.24 -11.96
N TYR A 213 45.95 9.60 -11.50
CA TYR A 213 45.92 8.18 -11.14
C TYR A 213 45.03 7.93 -9.90
N VAL A 214 45.22 8.71 -8.84
CA VAL A 214 44.43 8.60 -7.60
C VAL A 214 42.95 8.88 -7.85
N PHE A 215 42.66 9.91 -8.65
CA PHE A 215 41.29 10.26 -9.05
C PHE A 215 40.67 9.21 -9.98
N GLY A 216 41.43 8.71 -10.95
CA GLY A 216 40.98 7.65 -11.87
C GLY A 216 40.62 6.35 -11.15
N LEU A 217 41.38 5.96 -10.12
CA LEU A 217 41.03 4.81 -9.28
C LEU A 217 39.69 5.00 -8.55
N LEU A 218 39.38 6.22 -8.09
CA LEU A 218 38.10 6.53 -7.42
C LEU A 218 36.90 6.40 -8.37
N LEU A 219 37.10 6.75 -9.65
CA LEU A 219 36.11 6.60 -10.72
C LEU A 219 36.06 5.18 -11.31
N SER A 220 36.80 4.22 -10.75
CA SER A 220 36.99 2.88 -11.35
C SER A 220 37.59 2.91 -12.76
N GLN A 221 38.27 4.00 -13.14
CA GLN A 221 38.95 4.22 -14.42
C GLN A 221 40.48 4.19 -14.25
N GLY A 222 40.98 3.34 -13.36
CA GLY A 222 42.41 3.24 -13.05
C GLY A 222 43.26 2.75 -14.23
N GLY A 223 44.46 3.31 -14.39
CA GLY A 223 45.48 2.84 -15.33
C GLY A 223 46.54 1.92 -14.69
N PRO A 224 47.50 1.37 -15.45
CA PRO A 224 48.56 0.53 -14.90
C PRO A 224 49.53 1.33 -14.01
N VAL A 225 49.92 0.76 -12.86
CA VAL A 225 50.97 1.31 -11.99
C VAL A 225 52.34 0.99 -12.58
N ILE A 226 52.90 1.91 -13.36
CA ILE A 226 54.25 1.78 -13.93
C ILE A 226 55.28 2.22 -12.88
N SER A 227 55.35 1.53 -11.75
CA SER A 227 56.41 1.72 -10.75
C SER A 227 56.97 0.39 -10.27
N GLN A 228 58.31 0.30 -10.25
CA GLN A 228 59.06 -0.86 -9.73
C GLN A 228 59.15 -0.87 -8.19
N ARG A 229 58.65 0.16 -7.52
CA ARG A 229 58.81 0.34 -6.07
C ARG A 229 57.68 -0.32 -5.28
N LYS A 230 58.02 -1.22 -4.35
CA LYS A 230 57.06 -1.97 -3.52
C LYS A 230 56.14 -1.06 -2.69
N ALA A 231 56.68 0.00 -2.07
CA ALA A 231 55.91 0.93 -1.24
C ALA A 231 54.78 1.66 -2.01
N ILE A 232 55.05 2.07 -3.25
CA ILE A 232 54.06 2.74 -4.12
C ILE A 232 52.94 1.76 -4.52
N ARG A 233 53.29 0.48 -4.77
CA ARG A 233 52.31 -0.57 -5.09
C ARG A 233 51.40 -0.89 -3.91
N VAL A 234 51.95 -0.98 -2.69
CA VAL A 234 51.15 -1.21 -1.48
C VAL A 234 50.19 -0.05 -1.23
N LEU A 235 50.67 1.19 -1.32
CA LEU A 235 49.82 2.38 -1.17
C LEU A 235 48.71 2.43 -2.24
N ALA A 236 49.05 2.14 -3.50
CA ALA A 236 48.08 2.06 -4.58
C ALA A 236 47.05 0.94 -4.36
N ALA A 237 47.46 -0.22 -3.82
CA ALA A 237 46.54 -1.31 -3.50
C ALA A 237 45.57 -0.94 -2.38
N ILE A 238 46.05 -0.30 -1.30
CA ILE A 238 45.20 0.19 -0.21
C ILE A 238 44.19 1.22 -0.71
N TRP A 239 44.65 2.19 -1.51
CA TRP A 239 43.77 3.20 -2.10
C TRP A 239 42.76 2.59 -3.08
N CYS A 240 43.19 1.61 -3.89
CA CYS A 240 42.31 0.88 -4.81
C CYS A 240 41.18 0.16 -4.06
N LEU A 241 41.50 -0.53 -2.96
CA LEU A 241 40.49 -1.18 -2.11
C LEU A 241 39.53 -0.16 -1.50
N ALA A 242 40.05 0.94 -0.96
CA ALA A 242 39.22 2.01 -0.39
C ALA A 242 38.29 2.65 -1.44
N ALA A 243 38.82 2.97 -2.62
CA ALA A 243 38.07 3.50 -3.76
C ALA A 243 36.97 2.53 -4.22
N PHE A 244 37.27 1.23 -4.30
CA PHE A 244 36.30 0.21 -4.64
C PHE A 244 35.14 0.19 -3.62
N VAL A 245 35.44 0.13 -2.32
CA VAL A 245 34.42 0.11 -1.27
C VAL A 245 33.56 1.38 -1.31
N LEU A 246 34.17 2.56 -1.47
CA LEU A 246 33.45 3.84 -1.56
C LEU A 246 32.53 3.91 -2.78
N SER A 247 33.01 3.48 -3.96
CA SER A 247 32.24 3.46 -5.19
C SER A 247 31.04 2.50 -5.08
N GLN A 248 31.25 1.31 -4.50
CA GLN A 248 30.17 0.35 -4.27
C GLN A 248 29.14 0.85 -3.26
N ALA A 249 29.56 1.49 -2.17
CA ALA A 249 28.65 2.08 -1.19
C ALA A 249 27.81 3.22 -1.78
N TYR A 250 28.43 4.07 -2.61
CA TYR A 250 27.74 5.14 -3.33
C TYR A 250 26.68 4.57 -4.28
N ASN A 251 27.06 3.60 -5.12
CA ASN A 251 26.16 2.96 -6.08
C ASN A 251 25.00 2.25 -5.40
N SER A 252 25.26 1.51 -4.32
CA SER A 252 24.20 0.83 -3.56
C SER A 252 23.19 1.83 -3.00
N THR A 253 23.66 2.92 -2.40
CA THR A 253 22.79 3.92 -1.79
C THR A 253 22.02 4.72 -2.84
N LEU A 254 22.66 5.04 -3.98
CA LEU A 254 22.02 5.68 -5.11
C LEU A 254 20.90 4.80 -5.69
N ILE A 255 21.15 3.51 -5.90
CA ILE A 255 20.13 2.55 -6.38
C ILE A 255 18.94 2.53 -5.41
N THR A 256 19.19 2.44 -4.10
CA THR A 256 18.12 2.51 -3.10
C THR A 256 17.30 3.80 -3.23
N TYR A 257 17.94 4.94 -3.43
CA TYR A 257 17.24 6.22 -3.59
C TYR A 257 16.44 6.33 -4.88
N VAL A 258 16.86 5.66 -5.96
CA VAL A 258 16.15 5.65 -7.24
C VAL A 258 14.95 4.71 -7.20
N ILE A 259 15.07 3.57 -6.51
CA ILE A 259 14.00 2.57 -6.41
C ILE A 259 12.98 2.93 -5.32
N ALA A 260 13.43 3.51 -4.21
CA ALA A 260 12.54 3.86 -3.11
C ALA A 260 11.72 5.11 -3.45
N PRO A 261 10.40 5.10 -3.17
CA PRO A 261 9.59 6.31 -3.29
C PRO A 261 10.09 7.33 -2.26
N ASN A 262 10.72 8.39 -2.73
CA ASN A 262 11.42 9.36 -1.91
C ASN A 262 10.57 10.60 -1.60
N GLU A 263 9.26 10.49 -1.81
CA GLU A 263 8.30 11.56 -1.60
C GLU A 263 7.69 11.43 -0.22
N ASN A 264 7.72 12.53 0.54
CA ASN A 264 7.06 12.57 1.83
C ASN A 264 5.55 12.39 1.61
N PRO A 265 4.88 11.54 2.40
CA PRO A 265 3.43 11.44 2.31
C PRO A 265 2.80 12.81 2.59
N LEU A 266 1.80 13.19 1.80
CA LEU A 266 1.07 14.46 1.96
C LEU A 266 0.43 14.60 3.35
N ILE A 267 0.06 13.47 3.96
CA ILE A 267 -0.66 13.35 5.23
C ILE A 267 -0.10 12.13 5.95
N ASN A 268 0.33 12.27 7.21
CA ASN A 268 0.72 11.14 8.07
C ASN A 268 -0.43 10.71 8.99
N SER A 269 -1.28 11.66 9.39
CA SER A 269 -2.40 11.48 10.32
C SER A 269 -3.65 12.18 9.82
N VAL A 270 -4.83 11.67 10.21
CA VAL A 270 -6.12 12.34 9.96
C VAL A 270 -6.14 13.76 10.54
N LEU A 271 -5.40 14.00 11.63
CA LEU A 271 -5.29 15.32 12.25
C LEU A 271 -4.58 16.34 11.36
N ASP A 272 -3.67 15.90 10.47
CA ASP A 272 -2.97 16.79 9.54
C ASP A 272 -3.96 17.41 8.54
N ILE A 273 -5.08 16.74 8.25
CA ILE A 273 -6.16 17.24 7.39
C ILE A 273 -6.87 18.41 8.06
N VAL A 274 -7.10 18.32 9.38
CA VAL A 274 -7.77 19.39 10.15
C VAL A 274 -6.84 20.59 10.33
N ASN A 275 -5.55 20.33 10.55
CA ASN A 275 -4.56 21.36 10.83
C ASN A 275 -4.07 22.09 9.57
N ASN A 276 -4.17 21.47 8.39
CA ASN A 276 -3.64 22.03 7.15
C ASN A 276 -4.78 22.55 6.25
N PRO A 277 -4.95 23.88 6.10
CA PRO A 277 -6.06 24.46 5.34
C PRO A 277 -5.99 24.17 3.83
N ASN A 278 -4.84 23.73 3.31
CA ASN A 278 -4.64 23.43 1.90
C ASN A 278 -5.12 22.01 1.51
N ILE A 279 -5.51 21.19 2.49
CA ILE A 279 -5.94 19.81 2.25
C ILE A 279 -7.47 19.75 2.37
N HIS A 280 -8.13 19.54 1.24
CA HIS A 280 -9.59 19.41 1.20
C HIS A 280 -9.99 17.94 1.11
N LEU A 281 -10.81 17.49 2.07
CA LEU A 281 -11.41 16.18 2.04
C LEU A 281 -12.57 16.16 1.03
N LEU A 282 -12.49 15.27 0.05
CA LEU A 282 -13.58 15.02 -0.90
C LEU A 282 -14.30 13.72 -0.52
N VAL A 283 -15.60 13.82 -0.28
CA VAL A 283 -16.48 12.70 0.01
C VAL A 283 -17.73 12.83 -0.84
N GLU A 284 -18.20 11.70 -1.37
CA GLU A 284 -19.44 11.69 -2.14
C GLU A 284 -20.64 11.91 -1.20
N LYS A 285 -21.42 12.95 -1.52
CA LYS A 285 -22.51 13.42 -0.67
C LYS A 285 -23.62 12.36 -0.56
N ASN A 286 -24.21 12.21 0.63
CA ASN A 286 -25.31 11.28 0.94
C ASN A 286 -24.99 9.79 0.75
N MET A 287 -23.70 9.44 0.64
CA MET A 287 -23.20 8.07 0.65
C MET A 287 -22.75 7.65 2.05
N GLY A 288 -22.45 6.37 2.23
CA GLY A 288 -22.15 5.78 3.53
C GLY A 288 -21.07 6.53 4.35
N MET A 289 -19.99 6.97 3.70
CA MET A 289 -18.89 7.69 4.38
C MET A 289 -19.27 9.11 4.80
N ASP A 290 -20.05 9.84 4.02
CA ASP A 290 -20.52 11.19 4.36
C ASP A 290 -21.45 11.16 5.58
N VAL A 291 -22.33 10.16 5.65
CA VAL A 291 -23.18 9.93 6.83
C VAL A 291 -22.34 9.62 8.08
N VAL A 292 -21.31 8.79 7.94
CA VAL A 292 -20.42 8.46 9.07
C VAL A 292 -19.64 9.69 9.54
N ILE A 293 -19.07 10.46 8.61
CA ILE A 293 -18.28 11.66 8.93
C ILE A 293 -19.16 12.75 9.53
N SER A 294 -20.36 12.99 9.01
CA SER A 294 -21.29 13.97 9.57
C SER A 294 -21.72 13.61 10.99
N VAL A 295 -21.98 12.33 11.28
CA VAL A 295 -22.29 11.84 12.64
C VAL A 295 -21.09 12.00 13.58
N ILE A 296 -19.89 11.67 13.13
CA ILE A 296 -18.65 11.83 13.92
C ILE A 296 -18.39 13.30 14.20
N THR A 297 -18.55 14.18 13.21
CA THR A 297 -18.35 15.63 13.37
C THR A 297 -19.31 16.18 14.40
N PHE A 298 -20.59 15.79 14.36
CA PHE A 298 -21.60 16.17 15.35
C PHE A 298 -21.26 15.68 16.76
N THR A 299 -20.67 14.48 16.87
CA THR A 299 -20.25 13.90 18.14
C THR A 299 -19.01 14.61 18.69
N PHE A 300 -18.06 14.97 17.83
CA PHE A 300 -16.88 15.77 18.21
C PHE A 300 -17.26 17.18 18.66
N THR A 301 -18.20 17.87 17.98
CA THR A 301 -18.69 19.17 18.46
C THR A 301 -19.46 19.08 19.76
N LEU A 302 -20.21 18.00 20.01
CA LEU A 302 -20.87 17.78 21.31
C LEU A 302 -19.86 17.53 22.44
N ILE A 303 -18.81 16.74 22.19
CA ILE A 303 -17.77 16.45 23.20
C ILE A 303 -16.90 17.70 23.50
N VAL A 304 -16.67 18.55 22.50
CA VAL A 304 -15.91 19.81 22.67
C VAL A 304 -16.79 20.93 23.24
N GLY A 305 -18.12 20.88 23.05
CA GLY A 305 -19.07 21.85 23.61
C GLY A 305 -19.44 21.61 25.07
N ASP A 306 -19.13 20.43 25.61
CA ASP A 306 -19.34 20.05 27.02
C ASP A 306 -18.05 20.19 27.89
N GLN A 307 -17.04 20.94 27.41
CA GLN A 307 -15.87 21.38 28.19
C GLN A 307 -15.87 22.91 28.37
#